data_AF-V5GWJ8-F1
#
_entry.id   AF-V5GWJ8-F1
#
_cell.length_a   1.000
_cell.length_b   1.000
_cell.length_c   1.000
_cell.angle_alpha   90.00
_cell.angle_beta   90.00
_cell.angle_gamma   90.00
#
_symmetry.space_group_name_H-M   'P 1'
#
loop_
_entity.id
_entity.type
_entity.pdbx_description
1 polymer ?
#
loop_
_entity_poly.entity_id
_entity_poly.type
_entity_poly.pdbx_seq_one_letter_code
_entity_poly.pdbx_strand_id
1 'polypeptide(L)'
;MLLNVGFSLGFTLPTLLLPGVAYLLHNWKLLQLVAGLSGFILVPFIFIVQESPRWLVATRREKQAQKAIEKILRFNGRPVPDMRSTMSMLAEKSEKDVQLTSHGPAEILRHKRLLRNAICLFIIWFCDNFFMYATTLSSVDLGGSAFVNFALSAAAEIP
;
A
#
# COMPACT_ATOMS: atom_id res chain seq x y z
N MET A 1 -8.27 6.20 9.89
CA MET A 1 -7.26 5.99 10.94
C MET A 1 -6.70 4.56 10.92
N LEU A 2 -7.50 3.50 11.05
CA LEU A 2 -7.01 2.10 11.06
C LEU A 2 -6.19 1.69 9.82
N LEU A 3 -6.56 2.16 8.63
CA LEU A 3 -5.81 1.91 7.39
C LEU A 3 -4.39 2.51 7.40
N ASN A 4 -4.23 3.69 8.02
CA ASN A 4 -2.93 4.36 8.10
C ASN A 4 -2.01 3.63 9.09
N VAL A 5 -2.57 3.19 10.22
CA VAL A 5 -1.85 2.38 11.23
C VAL A 5 -1.41 1.04 10.64
N GLY A 6 -2.26 0.36 9.87
CA GLY A 6 -1.91 -0.89 9.21
C GLY A 6 -0.76 -0.73 8.20
N PHE A 7 -0.77 0.36 7.42
CA PHE A 7 0.31 0.67 6.50
C PHE A 7 1.63 0.99 7.22
N SER A 8 1.57 1.81 8.28
CA SER A 8 2.75 2.12 9.10
C SER A 8 3.35 0.88 9.74
N LEU A 9 2.53 0.00 10.35
CA LEU A 9 3.00 -1.26 10.95
C LEU A 9 3.60 -2.21 9.90
N GLY A 10 3.02 -2.24 8.69
CA GLY A 10 3.52 -3.05 7.59
C GLY A 10 4.90 -2.60 7.10
N PHE A 11 5.25 -1.32 7.26
CA PHE A 11 6.56 -0.78 6.90
C PHE A 11 7.57 -0.83 8.05
N THR A 12 7.16 -0.54 9.29
CA THR A 12 8.08 -0.50 10.44
C THR A 12 8.52 -1.88 10.89
N LEU A 13 7.64 -2.89 10.88
CA LEU A 13 7.99 -4.24 11.34
C LEU A 13 9.09 -4.90 10.49
N PRO A 14 9.03 -4.89 9.15
CA PRO A 14 10.11 -5.45 8.33
C PRO A 14 11.41 -4.66 8.46
N THR A 15 11.35 -3.33 8.52
CA THR A 15 12.53 -2.46 8.62
C THR A 15 13.28 -2.66 9.94
N LEU A 16 12.57 -2.96 11.04
CA LEU A 16 13.17 -3.32 12.32
C LEU A 16 13.74 -4.76 12.34
N LEU A 17 13.07 -5.71 11.67
CA LEU A 17 13.51 -7.10 11.60
C LEU A 17 14.72 -7.31 10.68
N LEU A 18 14.82 -6.52 9.60
CA LEU A 18 15.87 -6.64 8.59
C LEU A 18 17.31 -6.57 9.16
N PRO A 19 17.68 -5.61 10.03
CA PRO A 19 19.02 -5.58 10.63
C PRO A 19 19.28 -6.75 11.59
N GLY A 20 18.25 -7.25 12.29
CA GLY A 20 18.38 -8.43 13.15
C GLY A 20 18.66 -9.71 12.36
N VAL A 21 17.97 -9.88 11.23
CA VAL A 21 18.21 -11.00 10.30
C VAL A 21 19.56 -10.85 9.60
N ALA A 22 19.96 -9.63 9.23
CA ALA A 22 21.26 -9.36 8.62
C ALA A 22 22.43 -9.60 9.59
N TYR A 23 22.26 -9.35 10.89
CA TYR A 23 23.26 -9.69 11.91
C TYR A 23 23.47 -11.21 12.03
N LEU A 24 22.37 -11.97 12.06
CA LEU A 24 22.40 -13.44 12.13
C LEU A 24 22.94 -14.08 10.83
N LEU A 25 22.61 -13.48 9.68
CA LEU A 25 22.92 -14.00 8.36
C LEU A 25 23.90 -13.02 7.70
N HIS A 26 25.17 -13.12 8.09
CA HIS A 26 26.31 -12.37 7.52
C HIS A 26 26.53 -12.57 6.00
N ASN A 27 25.60 -13.22 5.29
CA ASN A 27 25.64 -13.50 3.86
C ASN A 27 24.54 -12.73 3.12
N TRP A 28 24.94 -11.73 2.33
CA TRP A 28 24.03 -10.88 1.55
C TRP A 28 23.11 -11.66 0.58
N LYS A 29 23.60 -12.77 0.00
CA LYS A 29 22.81 -13.63 -0.89
C LYS A 29 21.62 -14.25 -0.18
N LEU A 30 21.82 -14.67 1.07
CA LEU A 30 20.79 -15.32 1.86
C LEU A 30 19.78 -14.30 2.37
N LEU A 31 20.22 -13.07 2.67
CA LEU A 31 19.33 -11.95 2.99
C LEU A 31 18.40 -11.61 1.82
N GLN A 32 18.93 -11.53 0.59
CA GLN A 32 18.14 -11.28 -0.62
C GLN A 32 17.14 -12.42 -0.89
N LEU A 33 17.52 -13.66 -0.61
CA LEU A 33 16.65 -14.83 -0.75
C LEU A 33 15.52 -14.84 0.28
N VAL A 34 15.79 -14.49 1.55
CA VAL A 34 14.76 -14.34 2.59
C VAL A 34 13.81 -13.19 2.26
N ALA A 35 14.32 -12.07 1.74
CA ALA A 35 13.48 -10.95 1.30
C ALA A 35 12.59 -11.32 0.10
N GLY A 36 13.08 -12.13 -0.84
CA GLY A 36 12.24 -12.68 -1.92
C GLY A 36 11.19 -13.67 -1.41
N LEU A 37 11.57 -14.52 -0.45
CA LEU A 37 10.68 -15.52 0.15
C LEU A 37 9.58 -14.90 1.02
N SER A 38 9.85 -13.79 1.70
CA SER A 38 8.82 -13.10 2.49
C SER A 38 7.63 -12.64 1.63
N GLY A 39 7.86 -12.35 0.35
CA GLY A 39 6.79 -12.07 -0.61
C GLY A 39 5.82 -13.24 -0.81
N PHE A 40 6.26 -14.49 -0.66
CA PHE A 40 5.39 -15.66 -0.77
C PHE A 40 4.38 -15.77 0.38
N ILE A 41 4.66 -15.15 1.53
CA ILE A 41 3.71 -15.06 2.66
C ILE A 41 2.45 -14.28 2.24
N LEU A 42 2.54 -13.42 1.23
CA LEU A 42 1.39 -12.66 0.70
C LEU A 42 0.53 -13.44 -0.31
N VAL A 43 1.01 -14.55 -0.86
CA VAL A 43 0.24 -15.40 -1.80
C VAL A 43 -1.10 -15.87 -1.23
N PRO A 44 -1.19 -16.40 0.02
CA PRO A 44 -2.48 -16.78 0.59
C PRO A 44 -3.44 -15.60 0.77
N PHE A 45 -2.94 -14.37 0.94
CA PHE A 45 -3.79 -13.18 1.07
C PHE A 45 -4.58 -12.89 -0.21
N ILE A 46 -4.06 -13.24 -1.39
CA ILE A 46 -4.76 -13.07 -2.68
C ILE A 46 -6.07 -13.88 -2.70
N PHE A 47 -6.11 -15.05 -2.06
CA PHE A 47 -7.31 -15.88 -2.00
C PHE A 47 -8.33 -15.40 -0.97
N ILE A 48 -7.88 -14.70 0.07
CA ILE A 48 -8.73 -14.21 1.17
C ILE A 48 -9.34 -12.86 0.81
N VAL A 49 -8.54 -11.97 0.22
CA VAL A 49 -8.95 -10.61 -0.12
C VAL A 49 -9.95 -10.66 -1.27
N GLN A 50 -11.18 -10.25 -0.99
CA GLN A 50 -12.18 -10.04 -2.02
C GLN A 50 -11.80 -8.81 -2.85
N GLU A 51 -12.01 -8.86 -4.16
CA GLU A 51 -11.83 -7.70 -5.03
C GLU A 51 -12.68 -6.52 -4.55
N SER A 52 -12.17 -5.30 -4.76
CA SER A 52 -12.86 -4.08 -4.36
C SER A 52 -14.23 -3.98 -5.04
N PRO A 53 -15.34 -3.84 -4.28
CA PRO A 53 -16.67 -3.66 -4.86
C PRO A 53 -16.75 -2.49 -5.85
N ARG A 54 -15.95 -1.45 -5.65
CA ARG A 54 -15.88 -0.29 -6.55
C ARG A 54 -15.32 -0.66 -7.92
N TRP A 55 -14.30 -1.53 -7.96
CA TRP A 55 -13.70 -1.99 -9.22
C TRP A 55 -14.65 -2.92 -9.98
N LEU A 56 -15.36 -3.80 -9.26
CA LEU A 56 -16.36 -4.70 -9.85
C LEU A 56 -17.55 -3.94 -10.46
N VAL A 57 -17.98 -2.84 -9.82
CA VAL A 57 -19.02 -1.94 -10.38
C VAL A 57 -18.49 -1.22 -11.62
N ALA A 58 -17.26 -0.68 -11.57
CA ALA A 58 -16.66 0.04 -12.70
C ALA A 58 -16.41 -0.86 -13.93
N THR A 59 -16.14 -2.15 -13.73
CA THR A 59 -15.95 -3.13 -14.81
C THR A 59 -17.26 -3.78 -15.31
N ARG A 60 -18.42 -3.24 -14.91
CA ARG A 60 -19.77 -3.76 -15.24
C ARG A 60 -20.02 -5.21 -14.82
N ARG A 61 -19.29 -5.72 -13.81
CA ARG A 61 -19.48 -7.07 -13.24
C ARG A 61 -20.44 -7.05 -12.06
N GLU A 62 -21.69 -6.66 -12.31
CA GLU A 62 -22.72 -6.42 -11.28
C GLU A 62 -22.99 -7.64 -10.38
N LYS A 63 -23.04 -8.85 -10.95
CA LYS A 63 -23.27 -10.09 -10.18
C LYS A 63 -22.14 -10.39 -9.18
N GLN A 64 -20.89 -10.07 -9.54
CA GLN A 64 -19.74 -10.27 -8.65
C GLN A 64 -19.68 -9.17 -7.59
N ALA A 65 -19.98 -7.92 -7.97
CA ALA A 65 -20.09 -6.80 -7.03
C ALA A 65 -21.15 -7.07 -5.95
N GLN A 66 -22.33 -7.57 -6.35
CA GLN A 66 -23.41 -7.91 -5.41
C GLN A 66 -22.95 -8.97 -4.40
N LYS A 67 -22.32 -10.06 -4.85
CA LYS A 67 -21.80 -11.12 -3.96
C LYS A 67 -20.72 -10.59 -3.01
N ALA A 68 -19.83 -9.73 -3.49
CA ALA A 68 -18.78 -9.13 -2.66
C ALA A 68 -19.38 -8.24 -1.56
N ILE A 69 -20.35 -7.37 -1.90
CA ILE A 69 -20.99 -6.48 -0.92
C ILE A 69 -21.85 -7.28 0.06
N GLU A 70 -22.56 -8.31 -0.40
CA GLU A 70 -23.33 -9.18 0.48
C GLU A 70 -22.43 -9.89 1.51
N LYS A 71 -21.27 -10.39 1.08
CA LYS A 71 -20.27 -11.01 1.97
C LYS A 71 -19.71 -10.00 2.98
N ILE A 72 -19.45 -8.76 2.55
CA ILE A 72 -19.00 -7.67 3.44
C ILE A 72 -20.10 -7.29 4.46
N LEU A 73 -21.36 -7.18 4.04
CA LEU A 73 -22.48 -6.87 4.92
C LEU A 73 -22.73 -7.97 5.95
N ARG A 74 -22.64 -9.23 5.53
CA ARG A 74 -22.70 -10.41 6.43
C ARG A 74 -21.57 -10.37 7.46
N PHE A 75 -20.34 -10.07 7.03
CA PHE A 75 -19.19 -9.96 7.93
C PHE A 75 -19.33 -8.78 8.92
N ASN A 76 -19.95 -7.68 8.50
CA ASN A 76 -20.23 -6.51 9.34
C ASN A 76 -21.54 -6.62 10.15
N GLY A 77 -22.26 -7.75 10.08
CA GLY A 77 -23.52 -7.96 10.79
C GLY A 77 -24.66 -7.00 10.40
N ARG A 78 -24.62 -6.41 9.21
CA ARG A 78 -25.63 -5.46 8.74
C ARG A 78 -26.71 -6.16 7.90
N PRO A 79 -27.98 -5.72 7.97
CA PRO A 79 -29.04 -6.29 7.14
C PRO A 79 -28.72 -6.06 5.66
N VAL A 80 -28.92 -7.11 4.85
CA VAL A 80 -28.71 -7.08 3.40
C VAL A 80 -29.96 -6.48 2.75
N PRO A 81 -29.94 -5.23 2.26
CA PRO A 81 -31.09 -4.65 1.58
C PRO A 81 -31.22 -5.22 0.17
N ASP A 82 -32.35 -5.00 -0.49
CA ASP A 82 -32.55 -5.37 -1.89
C ASP A 82 -31.55 -4.59 -2.79
N MET A 83 -30.46 -5.27 -3.15
CA MET A 83 -29.29 -4.66 -3.80
C MET A 83 -29.56 -4.24 -5.24
N ARG A 84 -30.68 -4.64 -5.86
CA ARG A 84 -30.99 -4.31 -7.26
C ARG A 84 -31.10 -2.80 -7.51
N SER A 85 -31.76 -2.07 -6.61
CA SER A 85 -31.92 -0.61 -6.72
C SER A 85 -30.65 0.16 -6.34
N THR A 86 -29.84 -0.40 -5.45
CA THR A 86 -28.61 0.24 -4.97
C THR A 86 -27.47 0.03 -5.95
N MET A 87 -27.44 -1.11 -6.64
CA MET A 87 -26.47 -1.40 -7.71
C MET A 87 -26.67 -0.53 -8.94
N SER A 88 -27.92 -0.24 -9.35
CA SER A 88 -28.18 0.68 -10.46
C SER A 88 -27.76 2.12 -10.14
N MET A 89 -28.02 2.60 -8.91
CA MET A 89 -27.51 3.91 -8.47
C MET A 89 -25.97 3.96 -8.39
N LEU A 90 -25.32 2.88 -7.93
CA LEU A 90 -23.85 2.80 -7.90
C LEU A 90 -23.25 2.70 -9.30
N ALA A 91 -23.88 1.99 -10.22
CA ALA A 91 -23.48 1.88 -11.62
C ALA A 91 -23.61 3.23 -12.33
N GLU A 92 -24.72 3.95 -12.15
CA GLU A 92 -24.91 5.29 -12.72
C GLU A 92 -23.91 6.31 -12.14
N LYS A 93 -23.66 6.26 -10.82
CA LYS A 93 -22.65 7.10 -10.18
C LYS A 93 -21.23 6.76 -10.66
N SER A 94 -20.92 5.47 -10.81
CA SER A 94 -19.65 5.03 -11.36
C SER A 94 -19.49 5.42 -12.83
N GLU A 95 -20.56 5.41 -13.61
CA GLU A 95 -20.53 5.82 -15.02
C GLU A 95 -20.34 7.34 -15.15
N LYS A 96 -20.96 8.14 -14.27
CA LYS A 96 -20.66 9.58 -14.16
C LYS A 96 -19.21 9.83 -13.71
N ASP A 97 -18.74 9.11 -12.70
CA ASP A 97 -17.35 9.23 -12.22
C ASP A 97 -16.34 8.76 -13.28
N VAL A 98 -16.63 7.69 -14.03
CA VAL A 98 -15.77 7.20 -15.13
C VAL A 98 -15.82 8.14 -16.32
N GLN A 99 -16.97 8.74 -16.67
CA GLN A 99 -17.02 9.78 -17.70
C GLN A 99 -16.26 11.05 -17.27
N LEU A 100 -16.21 11.35 -15.97
CA LEU A 100 -15.38 12.44 -15.43
C LEU A 100 -13.89 12.08 -15.34
N THR A 101 -13.52 10.79 -15.26
CA THR A 101 -12.14 10.33 -15.02
C THR A 101 -11.51 9.55 -16.18
N SER A 102 -12.25 9.29 -17.26
CA SER A 102 -11.75 8.73 -18.53
C SER A 102 -11.01 9.80 -19.34
N HIS A 103 -10.04 10.41 -18.69
CA HIS A 103 -9.18 11.47 -19.20
C HIS A 103 -7.75 10.94 -19.04
N GLY A 104 -7.03 10.82 -20.15
CA GLY A 104 -5.74 10.10 -20.20
C GLY A 104 -4.69 10.67 -19.25
N PRO A 105 -3.59 9.94 -18.96
CA PRO A 105 -2.54 10.38 -18.04
C PRO A 105 -1.91 11.73 -18.43
N ALA A 106 -1.97 12.11 -19.71
CA ALA A 106 -1.52 13.42 -20.20
C ALA A 106 -2.37 14.60 -19.70
N GLU A 107 -3.62 14.36 -19.27
CA GLU A 107 -4.52 15.43 -18.83
C GLU A 107 -4.30 15.84 -17.36
N ILE A 108 -3.54 15.02 -16.62
CA ILE A 108 -2.99 15.39 -15.32
C ILE A 108 -2.12 16.66 -15.44
N LEU A 109 -1.40 16.80 -16.56
CA LEU A 109 -0.60 17.98 -16.88
C LEU A 109 -1.47 19.21 -17.21
N ARG A 110 -2.72 18.99 -17.61
CA ARG A 110 -3.67 20.04 -18.01
C ARG A 110 -4.28 20.74 -16.79
N HIS A 111 -4.46 20.03 -15.68
CA HIS A 111 -4.99 20.58 -14.44
C HIS A 111 -3.88 21.04 -13.49
N LYS A 112 -3.63 22.36 -13.40
CA LYS A 112 -2.60 22.97 -12.54
C LYS A 112 -2.67 22.54 -11.07
N ARG A 113 -3.87 22.29 -10.53
CA ARG A 113 -4.04 21.81 -9.14
C ARG A 113 -3.53 20.39 -8.96
N LEU A 114 -3.82 19.51 -9.93
CA LEU A 114 -3.39 18.11 -9.88
C LEU A 114 -1.89 18.00 -10.13
N LEU A 115 -1.35 18.80 -11.06
CA LEU A 115 0.10 18.90 -11.29
C LEU A 115 0.86 19.36 -10.05
N ARG A 116 0.37 20.40 -9.35
CA ARG A 116 0.99 20.86 -8.10
C ARG A 116 1.00 19.75 -7.06
N ASN A 117 -0.11 19.05 -6.88
CA ASN A 117 -0.18 17.94 -5.93
C ASN A 117 0.76 16.80 -6.33
N ALA A 118 0.83 16.45 -7.61
CA ALA A 118 1.74 15.42 -8.12
C ALA A 118 3.21 15.80 -7.91
N ILE A 119 3.59 17.05 -8.17
CA ILE A 119 4.94 17.57 -7.90
C ILE A 119 5.24 17.56 -6.40
N CYS A 120 4.30 17.99 -5.56
CA CYS A 120 4.49 17.92 -4.10
C CYS A 120 4.70 16.48 -3.63
N LEU A 121 3.89 15.53 -4.11
CA LEU A 121 4.06 14.11 -3.80
C LEU A 121 5.40 13.57 -4.30
N PHE A 122 5.84 13.99 -5.48
CA PHE A 122 7.13 13.61 -6.04
C PHE A 122 8.30 14.16 -5.21
N ILE A 123 8.25 15.43 -4.79
CA ILE A 123 9.28 16.05 -3.94
C ILE A 123 9.32 15.36 -2.59
N ILE A 124 8.16 15.10 -1.96
CA ILE A 124 8.10 14.40 -0.68
C ILE A 124 8.73 13.02 -0.80
N TRP A 125 8.34 12.25 -1.83
CA TRP A 125 8.90 10.91 -2.07
C TRP A 125 10.41 10.96 -2.35
N PHE A 126 10.88 11.94 -3.13
CA PHE A 126 12.30 12.12 -3.43
C PHE A 126 13.11 12.47 -2.17
N CYS A 127 12.64 13.43 -1.37
CA CYS A 127 13.28 13.83 -0.12
C CYS A 127 13.35 12.67 0.87
N ASP A 128 12.27 11.89 1.00
CA ASP A 128 12.21 10.70 1.84
C ASP A 128 13.25 9.64 1.42
N ASN A 129 13.30 9.30 0.12
CA ASN A 129 14.30 8.37 -0.41
C ASN A 129 15.72 8.89 -0.21
N PHE A 130 15.95 10.16 -0.52
CA PHE A 130 17.26 10.78 -0.37
C PHE A 130 17.73 10.73 1.09
N PHE A 131 16.85 11.06 2.03
CA PHE A 131 17.15 10.98 3.46
C PHE A 131 17.43 9.55 3.92
N MET A 132 16.66 8.57 3.45
CA MET A 132 16.87 7.15 3.74
C MET A 132 18.24 6.68 3.24
N TYR A 133 18.63 7.02 2.00
CA TYR A 133 19.95 6.68 1.47
C TYR A 133 21.08 7.40 2.21
N ALA A 134 20.91 8.69 2.51
CA ALA A 134 21.90 9.46 3.27
C ALA A 134 22.14 8.85 4.66
N THR A 135 21.07 8.44 5.35
CA THR A 135 21.14 7.75 6.65
C THR A 135 21.79 6.39 6.52
N THR A 136 21.42 5.61 5.49
CA THR A 136 21.99 4.29 5.23
C THR A 136 23.49 4.37 4.95
N LEU A 137 23.95 5.31 4.12
CA LEU A 137 25.38 5.48 3.86
C LEU A 137 26.13 5.98 5.10
N SER A 138 25.57 6.95 5.83
CA SER A 138 26.18 7.47 7.06
C SER A 138 26.30 6.39 8.14
N SER A 139 25.40 5.40 8.17
CA SER A 139 25.46 4.27 9.10
C SER A 139 26.66 3.35 8.89
N VAL A 140 27.27 3.36 7.70
CA VAL A 140 28.50 2.62 7.35
C VAL A 140 29.76 3.40 7.75
N ASP A 141 29.71 4.73 7.73
CA ASP A 141 30.84 5.61 8.06
C ASP A 141 31.00 5.87 9.58
N LEU A 142 29.94 5.66 10.38
CA LEU A 142 30.04 5.66 11.83
C LEU A 142 30.78 4.39 12.30
N GLY A 143 32.03 4.55 12.74
CA GLY A 143 32.85 3.47 13.30
C GLY A 143 32.09 2.63 14.33
N GLY A 144 31.97 1.32 14.05
CA GLY A 144 31.15 0.36 14.80
C GLY A 144 30.60 -0.72 13.85
N SER A 145 29.67 -1.56 14.31
CA SER A 145 28.94 -2.46 13.43
C SER A 145 27.75 -1.72 12.79
N ALA A 146 27.78 -1.50 11.47
CA ALA A 146 26.72 -0.82 10.70
C ALA A 146 25.30 -1.34 10.99
N PHE A 147 25.18 -2.64 11.31
CA PHE A 147 23.92 -3.30 11.68
C PHE A 147 23.28 -2.74 12.97
N VAL A 148 24.09 -2.38 13.96
CA VAL A 148 23.61 -1.84 15.25
C VAL A 148 23.19 -0.39 15.09
N ASN A 149 23.92 0.40 14.30
CA ASN A 149 23.55 1.77 13.98
C ASN A 149 22.22 1.82 13.22
N PHE A 150 22.03 0.94 12.23
CA PHE A 150 20.78 0.85 11.48
C PHE A 150 19.59 0.40 12.35
N ALA A 151 19.79 -0.58 13.25
CA ALA A 151 18.77 -1.00 14.20
C ALA A 151 18.38 0.11 15.19
N LEU A 152 19.34 0.92 15.65
CA LEU A 152 19.10 2.04 16.54
C LEU A 152 18.30 3.16 15.84
N SER A 153 18.64 3.47 14.60
CA SER A 153 17.88 4.42 13.77
C SER A 153 16.46 3.95 13.48
N ALA A 154 16.27 2.67 13.14
CA ALA A 154 14.95 2.09 12.90
C ALA A 154 14.09 2.03 14.19
N ALA A 155 14.70 1.80 15.35
CA ALA A 155 14.02 1.85 16.64
C ALA A 155 13.59 3.28 17.01
N ALA A 156 14.37 4.29 16.64
CA ALA A 156 14.03 5.71 16.86
C ALA A 156 12.93 6.24 15.92
N GLU A 157 12.64 5.54 14.82
CA GLU A 157 11.53 5.85 13.90
C GLU A 157 10.17 5.35 14.37
N ILE A 158 10.11 4.51 15.42
CA ILE A 158 8.85 4.07 16.01
C ILE A 158 8.31 5.20 16.91
N PRO A 159 7.13 5.77 16.61
CA PRO A 159 6.55 6.84 17.43
C PRO A 159 6.05 6.35 18.79
#